data_AF-A0A952FVH4-F1
#
_entry.id   AF-A0A952FVH4-F1
#
_cell.length_a   1.000
_cell.length_b   1.000
_cell.length_c   1.000
_cell.angle_alpha   90.00
_cell.angle_beta   90.00
_cell.angle_gamma   90.00
#
_symmetry.space_group_name_H-M   'P 1'
#
loop_
_entity.id
_entity.type
_entity.pdbx_description
1 polymer ?
#
loop_
_entity_poly.entity_id
_entity_poly.type
_entity_poly.pdbx_seq_one_letter_code
_entity_poly.pdbx_strand_id
1 'polypeptide(L)'
;DRVEDRPVGSVIAGLACGLRLSEQWHRRATDWSDQPFPPPPAGTPAESRGRRRARVHELMRHTINGIAPDRIPILQAGLEARLKEPDVEMLIDTEPPMRAARRLCASLGIDFDAAHREPKEPDTG
;
A
#
# COMPACT_ATOMS: atom_id res chain seq x y z
N ASP A 1 43.75 13.97 -1.14
CA ASP A 1 43.12 14.04 0.19
C ASP A 1 42.56 15.42 0.46
N ARG A 2 41.27 15.65 0.68
CA ARG A 2 40.21 14.79 1.22
C ARG A 2 38.93 14.94 0.41
N VAL A 3 38.35 13.80 0.02
CA VAL A 3 37.03 13.68 -0.65
C VAL A 3 35.88 13.64 0.38
N GLU A 4 36.18 13.82 1.67
CA GLU A 4 35.26 13.47 2.77
C GLU A 4 34.30 14.58 3.21
N ASP A 5 34.34 15.78 2.60
CA ASP A 5 33.53 16.93 3.06
C ASP A 5 32.61 17.51 1.97
N ARG A 6 31.95 16.62 1.21
CA ARG A 6 30.78 17.01 0.43
C ARG A 6 29.55 16.39 1.09
N PRO A 7 28.46 17.16 1.34
CA PRO A 7 27.22 16.57 1.81
C PRO A 7 26.81 15.51 0.80
N VAL A 8 26.78 14.25 1.24
CA VAL A 8 26.46 13.07 0.42
C VAL A 8 25.15 13.28 -0.36
N GLY A 9 24.24 14.10 0.18
CA GLY A 9 23.01 14.53 -0.49
C GLY A 9 23.21 15.22 -1.84
N SER A 10 24.24 16.05 -2.03
CA SER A 10 24.46 16.77 -3.30
C SER A 10 25.00 15.86 -4.41
N VAL A 11 25.78 14.83 -4.07
CA VAL A 11 26.29 13.85 -5.05
C VAL A 11 25.18 12.88 -5.46
N ILE A 12 24.36 12.43 -4.51
CA ILE A 12 23.20 11.56 -4.79
C ILE A 12 22.14 12.31 -5.61
N ALA A 13 21.86 13.57 -5.29
CA ALA A 13 20.93 14.40 -6.07
C ALA A 13 21.43 14.66 -7.50
N GLY A 14 22.74 14.92 -7.68
CA GLY A 14 23.35 15.08 -9.00
C GLY A 14 23.29 13.82 -9.87
N LEU A 15 23.55 12.65 -9.28
CA LEU A 15 23.43 11.35 -9.95
C LEU A 15 21.98 11.01 -10.33
N ALA A 16 21.01 11.29 -9.45
CA ALA A 16 19.59 11.05 -9.74
C ALA A 16 19.05 11.93 -10.88
N CYS A 17 19.50 13.18 -10.98
CA CYS A 17 19.17 14.07 -12.10
C CYS A 17 19.79 13.60 -13.42
N GLY A 18 21.08 13.19 -13.41
CA GLY A 18 21.77 12.70 -14.60
C GLY A 18 21.20 11.38 -15.16
N LEU A 19 20.61 10.55 -14.30
CA LEU A 19 20.00 9.27 -14.67
C LEU A 19 18.52 9.38 -15.05
N ARG A 20 17.94 10.60 -15.17
CA ARG A 20 16.49 10.83 -15.35
C ARG A 20 15.61 10.16 -14.28
N LEU A 21 16.19 9.73 -13.16
CA LEU A 21 15.47 9.16 -12.04
C LEU A 21 14.61 10.22 -11.37
N SER A 22 15.00 11.50 -11.43
CA SER A 22 14.19 12.62 -10.93
C SER A 22 12.81 12.72 -11.57
N GLU A 23 12.63 12.46 -12.87
CA GLU A 23 11.31 12.47 -13.51
C GLU A 23 10.44 11.27 -13.12
N GLN A 24 11.04 10.10 -12.92
CA GLN A 24 10.33 8.92 -12.40
C GLN A 24 9.99 9.08 -10.91
N TRP A 25 10.87 9.76 -10.16
CA TRP A 25 10.61 10.17 -8.79
C TRP A 25 9.53 11.24 -8.72
N HIS A 26 9.52 12.21 -9.65
CA HIS A 26 8.49 13.24 -9.72
C HIS A 26 7.15 12.62 -10.09
N ARG A 27 7.10 11.72 -11.09
CA ARG A 27 5.88 10.95 -11.43
C ARG A 27 5.40 10.09 -10.27
N ARG A 28 6.29 9.41 -9.55
CA ARG A 28 5.93 8.71 -8.29
C ARG A 28 5.43 9.71 -7.25
N ALA A 29 6.11 10.83 -7.04
CA ALA A 29 5.78 11.88 -6.07
C ALA A 29 4.45 12.56 -6.37
N THR A 30 4.04 12.66 -7.63
CA THR A 30 2.72 13.19 -8.00
C THR A 30 1.59 12.30 -7.45
N ASP A 31 1.78 10.98 -7.39
CA ASP A 31 0.86 10.07 -6.68
C ASP A 31 0.88 10.26 -5.14
N TRP A 32 1.89 10.94 -4.59
CA TRP A 32 1.98 11.35 -3.17
C TRP A 32 1.58 12.81 -2.94
N SER A 33 1.30 13.57 -4.01
CA SER A 33 0.96 15.00 -3.94
C SER A 33 -0.52 15.26 -3.72
N ASP A 34 -1.36 14.22 -3.71
CA ASP A 34 -2.60 14.32 -2.94
C ASP A 34 -2.19 14.41 -1.47
N GLN A 35 -2.16 15.65 -1.00
CA GLN A 35 -2.07 16.04 0.40
C GLN A 35 -2.82 14.99 1.23
N PRO A 36 -2.21 14.37 2.26
CA PRO A 36 -2.97 13.52 3.17
C PRO A 36 -3.86 14.47 3.96
N PHE A 37 -5.05 14.76 3.43
CA PHE A 37 -6.06 15.53 4.11
C PHE A 37 -7.10 14.54 4.62
N PRO A 38 -7.26 14.35 5.94
CA PRO A 38 -6.82 15.22 7.04
C PRO A 38 -5.43 14.85 7.61
N PRO A 39 -4.82 15.73 8.44
CA PRO A 39 -3.61 15.42 9.18
C PRO A 39 -3.73 14.09 9.92
N PRO A 40 -2.65 13.31 10.03
CA PRO A 40 -2.70 12.05 10.74
C PRO A 40 -3.26 12.28 12.14
N PRO A 41 -4.25 11.48 12.59
CA PRO A 41 -4.86 11.64 13.89
C PRO A 41 -3.79 11.63 14.98
N ALA A 42 -3.93 12.53 15.97
CA ALA A 42 -3.00 12.62 17.09
C ALA A 42 -2.75 11.23 17.72
N GLY A 43 -1.51 10.97 18.10
CA GLY A 43 -1.13 9.72 18.74
C GLY A 43 0.35 9.37 18.58
N THR A 44 0.78 8.41 19.38
CA THR A 44 2.10 7.80 19.34
C THR A 44 2.32 7.04 18.02
N PRO A 45 3.59 6.75 17.65
CA PRO A 45 3.88 5.86 16.53
C PRO A 45 3.20 4.49 16.63
N ALA A 46 3.04 3.95 17.85
CA ALA A 46 2.34 2.69 18.08
C ALA A 46 0.83 2.78 17.74
N GLU A 47 0.16 3.86 18.14
CA GLU A 47 -1.26 4.06 17.81
C GLU A 47 -1.48 4.27 16.31
N SER A 48 -0.56 4.97 15.65
CA SER A 48 -0.60 5.14 14.19
C SER A 48 -0.43 3.82 13.45
N ARG A 49 0.47 2.93 13.92
CA ARG A 49 0.62 1.58 13.38
C ARG A 49 -0.63 0.72 13.60
N GLY A 50 -1.21 0.77 14.80
CA GLY A 50 -2.46 0.08 15.11
C GLY A 50 -3.60 0.49 14.17
N ARG A 51 -3.76 1.81 13.93
CA ARG A 51 -4.78 2.34 13.00
C ARG A 51 -4.54 1.90 11.55
N ARG A 52 -3.29 1.96 11.08
CA ARG A 52 -2.93 1.49 9.73
C ARG A 52 -3.25 0.02 9.55
N ARG A 53 -2.86 -0.81 10.51
CA ARG A 53 -3.14 -2.26 10.52
C ARG A 53 -4.64 -2.54 10.51
N ALA A 54 -5.41 -1.86 11.37
CA ALA A 54 -6.87 -1.98 11.40
C ALA A 54 -7.49 -1.58 10.04
N ARG A 55 -7.00 -0.51 9.41
CA ARG A 55 -7.50 -0.07 8.11
C ARG A 55 -7.21 -1.09 7.01
N VAL A 56 -6.02 -1.69 6.99
CA VAL A 56 -5.67 -2.75 6.03
C VAL A 56 -6.54 -3.98 6.24
N HIS A 57 -6.74 -4.41 7.49
CA HIS A 57 -7.60 -5.55 7.82
C HIS A 57 -9.05 -5.32 7.37
N GLU A 58 -9.59 -4.12 7.62
CA GLU A 58 -10.94 -3.76 7.20
C GLU A 58 -11.11 -3.77 5.68
N LEU A 59 -10.16 -3.17 4.94
CA LEU A 59 -10.15 -3.20 3.48
C LEU A 59 -10.14 -4.64 2.96
N MET A 60 -9.27 -5.49 3.50
CA MET A 60 -9.16 -6.89 3.11
C MET A 60 -10.42 -7.68 3.42
N ARG A 61 -11.03 -7.49 4.60
CA ARG A 61 -12.30 -8.13 4.96
C ARG A 61 -13.41 -7.73 4.01
N HIS A 62 -13.53 -6.43 3.71
CA HIS A 62 -14.52 -5.94 2.75
C HIS A 62 -14.32 -6.59 1.37
N THR A 63 -13.08 -6.65 0.88
CA THR A 63 -12.76 -7.31 -0.39
C THR A 63 -13.13 -8.79 -0.39
N ILE A 64 -12.74 -9.53 0.66
CA ILE A 64 -13.02 -10.97 0.76
C ILE A 64 -14.52 -11.24 0.80
N ASN A 65 -15.29 -10.41 1.51
CA ASN A 65 -16.74 -10.54 1.59
C ASN A 65 -17.46 -10.27 0.26
N GLY A 66 -16.80 -9.58 -0.69
CA GLY A 66 -17.31 -9.36 -2.05
C GLY A 66 -17.06 -10.51 -3.02
N ILE A 67 -16.37 -11.58 -2.59
CA ILE A 67 -16.03 -12.75 -3.41
C ILE A 67 -17.05 -13.87 -3.16
N ALA A 68 -17.00 -14.92 -3.99
CA ALA A 68 -17.79 -16.15 -3.86
C ALA A 68 -17.87 -16.64 -2.39
N PRO A 69 -19.08 -16.78 -1.81
CA PRO A 69 -19.27 -17.04 -0.38
C PRO A 69 -18.60 -18.30 0.16
N ASP A 70 -18.49 -19.34 -0.66
CA ASP A 70 -17.83 -20.61 -0.36
C ASP A 70 -16.32 -20.46 -0.12
N ARG A 71 -15.70 -19.41 -0.69
CA ARG A 71 -14.27 -19.12 -0.54
C ARG A 71 -13.95 -18.21 0.64
N ILE A 72 -14.95 -17.56 1.26
CA ILE A 72 -14.74 -16.61 2.36
C ILE A 72 -13.97 -17.24 3.54
N PRO A 73 -14.31 -18.44 4.05
CA PRO A 73 -13.64 -18.99 5.23
C PRO A 73 -12.14 -19.26 5.00
N ILE A 74 -11.78 -19.81 3.83
CA ILE A 74 -10.39 -20.11 3.51
C ILE A 74 -9.57 -18.83 3.27
N LEU A 75 -10.17 -17.81 2.64
CA LEU A 75 -9.51 -16.52 2.42
C LEU A 75 -9.34 -15.73 3.71
N GLN A 76 -10.32 -15.78 4.63
CA GLN A 76 -10.19 -15.18 5.96
C GLN A 76 -9.06 -15.86 6.76
N ALA A 77 -8.98 -17.20 6.74
CA ALA A 77 -7.90 -17.92 7.39
C ALA A 77 -6.51 -17.55 6.80
N GLY A 78 -6.43 -17.45 5.46
CA GLY A 78 -5.20 -17.02 4.77
C GLY A 78 -4.80 -15.58 5.11
N LEU A 79 -5.77 -14.66 5.22
CA LEU A 79 -5.51 -13.28 5.66
C LEU A 79 -4.95 -13.23 7.08
N GLU A 80 -5.56 -13.95 8.02
CA GLU A 80 -5.10 -13.99 9.41
C GLU A 80 -3.70 -14.61 9.54
N ALA A 81 -3.35 -15.57 8.69
CA ALA A 81 -1.99 -16.11 8.61
C ALA A 81 -1.00 -15.03 8.10
N ARG A 82 -1.30 -14.40 6.95
CA ARG A 82 -0.43 -13.37 6.36
C ARG A 82 -0.21 -12.18 7.29
N LEU A 83 -1.22 -11.74 8.03
CA LEU A 83 -1.09 -10.63 8.97
C LEU A 83 -0.12 -10.89 10.14
N LYS A 84 0.22 -12.16 10.42
CA LYS A 84 1.21 -12.53 11.43
C LYS A 84 2.64 -12.55 10.86
N GLU A 85 2.80 -12.43 9.55
CA GLU A 85 4.10 -12.51 8.91
C GLU A 85 4.85 -11.17 8.99
N PRO A 86 6.17 -11.20 9.25
CA PRO A 86 6.95 -9.99 9.49
C PRO A 86 7.12 -9.11 8.25
N ASP A 87 7.07 -9.68 7.05
CA ASP A 87 7.07 -8.93 5.78
C ASP A 87 5.79 -8.10 5.64
N VAL A 88 4.66 -8.61 6.12
CA VAL A 88 3.38 -7.91 6.09
C VAL A 88 3.35 -6.77 7.09
N GLU A 89 3.95 -6.95 8.27
CA GLU A 89 4.12 -5.86 9.23
C GLU A 89 4.94 -4.71 8.63
N MET A 90 6.08 -5.03 8.01
CA MET A 90 6.91 -4.04 7.31
C MET A 90 6.15 -3.37 6.15
N LEU A 91 5.34 -4.13 5.41
CA LEU A 91 4.51 -3.62 4.33
C LEU A 91 3.49 -2.59 4.83
N ILE A 92 2.80 -2.87 5.94
CA ILE A 92 1.78 -1.98 6.52
C ILE A 92 2.42 -0.68 7.05
N ASP A 93 3.64 -0.76 7.58
CA ASP A 93 4.36 0.40 8.11
C ASP A 93 4.88 1.31 6.98
N THR A 94 5.32 0.73 5.87
CA THR A 94 5.99 1.45 4.79
C THR A 94 5.05 1.94 3.68
N GLU A 95 3.93 1.26 3.44
CA GLU A 95 3.00 1.59 2.35
C GLU A 95 1.70 2.24 2.86
N PRO A 96 1.03 3.05 2.03
CA PRO A 96 -0.34 3.47 2.31
C PRO A 96 -1.27 2.25 2.45
N PRO A 97 -2.29 2.28 3.34
CA PRO A 97 -3.16 1.12 3.60
C PRO A 97 -3.79 0.49 2.35
N MET A 98 -4.20 1.30 1.38
CA MET A 98 -4.78 0.83 0.11
C MET A 98 -3.79 0.01 -0.72
N ARG A 99 -2.52 0.44 -0.75
CA ARG A 99 -1.46 -0.23 -1.50
C ARG A 99 -1.00 -1.51 -0.81
N ALA A 100 -0.94 -1.50 0.53
CA ALA A 100 -0.73 -2.70 1.32
C ALA A 100 -1.84 -3.73 1.08
N ALA A 101 -3.11 -3.31 1.11
CA ALA A 101 -4.26 -4.18 0.84
C ALA A 101 -4.23 -4.79 -0.57
N ARG A 102 -3.96 -4.00 -1.61
CA ARG A 102 -3.79 -4.51 -2.99
C ARG A 102 -2.73 -5.60 -3.10
N ARG A 103 -1.56 -5.39 -2.48
CA ARG A 103 -0.46 -6.38 -2.49
C ARG A 103 -0.82 -7.64 -1.71
N LEU A 104 -1.50 -7.50 -0.58
CA LEU A 104 -1.98 -8.65 0.20
C LEU A 104 -3.04 -9.44 -0.56
N CYS A 105 -3.98 -8.78 -1.24
CA CYS A 105 -4.94 -9.45 -2.12
C CYS A 105 -4.24 -10.24 -3.22
N ALA A 106 -3.26 -9.65 -3.90
CA ALA A 106 -2.48 -10.36 -4.92
C ALA A 106 -1.78 -11.60 -4.34
N SER A 107 -1.26 -11.54 -3.11
CA SER A 107 -0.65 -12.71 -2.43
C SER A 107 -1.64 -13.84 -2.12
N LEU A 108 -2.93 -13.51 -2.01
CA LEU A 108 -4.03 -14.47 -1.83
C LEU A 108 -4.69 -14.89 -3.17
N GLY A 109 -4.14 -14.43 -4.31
CA GLY A 109 -4.72 -14.68 -5.62
C GLY A 109 -6.02 -13.91 -5.89
N ILE A 110 -6.23 -12.80 -5.19
CA ILE A 110 -7.40 -11.92 -5.33
C ILE A 110 -7.00 -10.71 -6.17
N ASP A 111 -7.76 -10.43 -7.22
CA ASP A 111 -7.69 -9.15 -7.93
C ASP A 111 -8.52 -8.11 -7.16
N PHE A 112 -7.82 -7.19 -6.48
CA PHE A 112 -8.44 -6.16 -5.66
C PHE A 112 -9.33 -5.23 -6.50
N ASP A 113 -8.90 -4.82 -7.68
CA ASP A 113 -9.65 -3.85 -8.48
C ASP A 113 -10.87 -4.50 -9.14
N ALA A 114 -10.76 -5.77 -9.54
CA ALA A 114 -11.91 -6.55 -10.00
C ALA A 114 -12.95 -6.78 -8.90
N ALA A 115 -12.50 -7.04 -7.66
CA ALA A 115 -13.40 -7.27 -6.53
C ALA A 115 -14.21 -6.03 -6.09
N HIS A 116 -13.76 -4.82 -6.44
CA HIS A 116 -14.50 -3.58 -6.16
C HIS A 116 -15.13 -2.97 -7.42
N ARG A 117 -15.03 -3.64 -8.58
CA ARG A 117 -15.70 -3.20 -9.80
C ARG A 117 -17.18 -3.50 -9.66
N GLU A 118 -18.03 -2.49 -9.81
CA GLU A 118 -19.48 -2.69 -9.90
C GLU A 118 -19.78 -3.66 -11.06
N PRO A 119 -20.72 -4.62 -10.88
CA PRO A 119 -21.13 -5.47 -11.98
C PRO A 119 -21.67 -4.57 -13.09
N LYS A 120 -21.02 -4.63 -14.26
CA LYS A 120 -21.53 -3.95 -15.45
C LYS A 120 -22.90 -4.56 -15.73
N GLU A 121 -23.96 -3.76 -15.66
CA GLU A 121 -25.29 -4.21 -16.10
C GLU A 121 -25.14 -4.82 -17.49
N PRO A 122 -25.75 -5.98 -17.75
CA PRO A 122 -25.72 -6.55 -19.09
C PRO A 122 -26.38 -5.53 -20.02
N ASP A 123 -25.70 -5.24 -21.13
CA ASP A 123 -26.23 -4.41 -22.21
C ASP A 123 -27.40 -5.19 -22.85
N THR A 124 -28.60 -5.04 -22.28
CA THR A 124 -29.85 -5.57 -22.84
C THR A 124 -30.25 -4.68 -24.01
N GLY A 125 -29.58 -4.91 -25.15
CA GLY A 125 -30.02 -4.44 -26.47
C GLY A 125 -31.24 -5.19 -26.99
#